data_AF-A0A8R1EM14-F1
#
_entry.id   AF-A0A8R1EM14-F1
#
_cell.length_a   1.000
_cell.length_b   1.000
_cell.length_c   1.000
_cell.angle_alpha   90.00
_cell.angle_beta   90.00
_cell.angle_gamma   90.00
#
_symmetry.space_group_name_H-M   'P 1'
#
loop_
_entity.id
_entity.type
_entity.pdbx_description
1 polymer ?
#
loop_
_entity_poly.entity_id
_entity_poly.type
_entity_poly.pdbx_seq_one_letter_code
_entity_poly.pdbx_strand_id
1 'polypeptide(L)'
;MINIVLPQMNYKIYAETSIMDFNKFLSQLGGQLGVLMGINIVTFVEVAFFLVGIIMLARKRQFEVAEEDHRNTATEHFEQKSMGADDKTST
;
A
#
# COMPACT_ATOMS: atom_id res chain seq x y z
N MET A 1 -42.84 -35.49 57.42
CA MET A 1 -42.96 -34.88 56.07
C MET A 1 -41.94 -33.76 55.98
N ILE A 2 -41.02 -33.81 55.02
CA ILE A 2 -40.04 -32.73 54.77
C ILE A 2 -40.44 -32.05 53.48
N ASN A 3 -40.68 -30.74 53.53
CA ASN A 3 -41.09 -29.93 52.38
C ASN A 3 -39.89 -29.12 51.89
N ILE A 4 -39.46 -29.37 50.66
CA ILE A 4 -38.32 -28.69 50.03
C ILE A 4 -38.88 -27.58 49.15
N VAL A 5 -38.81 -26.35 49.64
CA VAL A 5 -39.23 -25.15 48.89
C VAL A 5 -38.01 -24.62 48.14
N LEU A 6 -38.05 -24.70 46.81
CA LEU A 6 -37.03 -24.09 45.96
C LEU A 6 -37.29 -22.58 45.88
N PRO A 7 -36.31 -21.71 46.22
CA PRO A 7 -36.46 -20.27 46.05
C PRO A 7 -36.60 -19.94 44.55
N GLN A 8 -37.43 -18.93 44.27
CA GLN A 8 -37.83 -18.42 42.96
C GLN A 8 -36.76 -18.65 41.87
N MET A 9 -37.15 -19.27 40.74
CA MET A 9 -36.29 -19.59 39.60
C MET A 9 -35.55 -18.35 39.06
N ASN A 10 -34.36 -18.07 39.62
CA ASN A 10 -33.39 -17.18 39.02
C ASN A 10 -32.55 -18.02 38.06
N TYR A 11 -33.05 -18.18 36.83
CA TYR A 11 -32.32 -18.88 35.78
C TYR A 11 -31.18 -17.97 35.30
N LYS A 12 -29.95 -18.27 35.70
CA LYS A 12 -28.77 -17.62 35.11
C LYS A 12 -28.48 -18.30 33.79
N ILE A 13 -28.83 -17.63 32.68
CA ILE A 13 -28.42 -18.06 31.34
C ILE A 13 -26.94 -17.72 31.18
N TYR A 14 -26.10 -18.75 31.13
CA TYR A 14 -24.70 -18.60 30.77
C TYR A 14 -24.61 -18.68 29.24
N ALA A 15 -24.59 -17.52 28.59
CA ALA A 15 -24.32 -17.42 27.16
C ALA A 15 -22.82 -17.15 26.97
N GLU A 16 -22.17 -17.94 26.14
CA GLU A 16 -20.77 -17.72 25.75
C GLU A 16 -20.73 -16.55 24.77
N THR A 17 -20.53 -15.34 25.28
CA THR A 17 -20.37 -14.15 24.44
C THR A 17 -18.94 -14.10 23.94
N SER A 18 -18.76 -14.04 22.62
CA SER A 18 -17.46 -13.84 21.98
C SER A 18 -16.72 -12.68 22.66
N ILE A 19 -15.56 -12.97 23.25
CA ILE A 19 -14.78 -11.99 24.02
C ILE A 19 -14.19 -10.92 23.09
N MET A 20 -13.94 -11.29 21.83
CA MET A 20 -13.27 -10.47 20.82
C MET A 20 -13.96 -10.61 19.46
N ASP A 21 -14.72 -9.57 19.10
CA ASP A 21 -15.27 -9.39 17.76
C ASP A 21 -14.39 -8.44 16.94
N PHE A 22 -14.47 -8.52 15.61
CA PHE A 22 -13.68 -7.67 14.71
C PHE A 22 -13.89 -6.17 14.99
N ASN A 23 -15.11 -5.75 15.32
CA ASN A 23 -15.40 -4.38 15.74
C ASN A 23 -14.64 -3.97 17.01
N LYS A 24 -14.55 -4.89 17.99
CA LYS A 24 -13.86 -4.64 19.25
C LYS A 24 -12.34 -4.56 19.04
N PHE A 25 -11.82 -5.40 18.15
CA PHE A 25 -10.43 -5.34 17.70
C PHE A 25 -10.11 -4.01 17.01
N LEU A 26 -10.91 -3.58 16.02
CA LEU A 26 -10.72 -2.30 15.34
C LEU A 26 -10.84 -1.11 16.31
N SER A 27 -11.74 -1.20 17.29
CA SER A 27 -11.91 -0.15 18.29
C SER A 27 -10.70 -0.04 19.24
N GLN A 28 -10.09 -1.16 19.63
CA GLN A 28 -8.86 -1.15 20.44
C GLN A 28 -7.66 -0.64 19.65
N LEU A 29 -7.50 -1.12 18.41
CA LEU A 29 -6.40 -0.73 17.53
C LEU A 29 -6.50 0.75 17.14
N GLY A 30 -7.68 1.24 16.74
CA GLY A 30 -7.92 2.65 16.43
C GLY A 30 -7.78 3.55 17.66
N GLY A 31 -8.25 3.09 18.83
CA GLY A 31 -8.11 3.84 20.08
C GLY A 31 -6.65 4.00 20.51
N GLN A 32 -5.86 2.93 20.47
CA GLN A 32 -4.44 2.99 20.83
C GLN A 32 -3.60 3.73 19.80
N LEU A 33 -3.80 3.49 18.50
CA LEU A 33 -3.07 4.21 17.45
C LEU A 33 -3.42 5.71 17.42
N GLY A 34 -4.68 6.06 17.64
CA GLY A 34 -5.14 7.44 17.71
C GLY A 34 -4.58 8.20 18.91
N VAL A 35 -4.56 7.58 20.10
CA VAL A 35 -4.08 8.23 21.33
C VAL A 35 -2.55 8.29 21.41
N LEU A 36 -1.86 7.21 21.03
CA LEU A 36 -0.40 7.12 21.23
C LEU A 36 0.40 7.72 20.07
N MET A 37 -0.05 7.52 18.83
CA MET A 37 0.68 7.98 17.64
C MET A 37 0.03 9.19 16.98
N GLY A 38 -1.15 9.62 17.43
CA GLY A 38 -1.92 10.69 16.79
C GLY A 38 -2.38 10.33 15.37
N ILE A 39 -2.30 9.05 14.99
CA ILE A 39 -2.65 8.57 13.65
C ILE A 39 -4.18 8.55 13.57
N ASN A 40 -4.73 9.39 12.70
CA ASN A 40 -6.16 9.49 12.43
C ASN A 40 -6.45 8.99 11.01
N ILE A 41 -7.73 8.80 10.66
CA ILE A 41 -8.19 8.45 9.32
C ILE A 41 -7.65 9.43 8.25
N VAL A 42 -7.47 10.69 8.61
CA VAL A 42 -6.89 11.74 7.76
C VAL A 42 -5.44 11.40 7.39
N THR A 43 -4.65 10.90 8.34
CA THR A 43 -3.26 10.49 8.13
C THR A 43 -3.17 9.33 7.14
N PHE A 44 -4.12 8.39 7.17
CA PHE A 44 -4.22 7.32 6.17
C PHE A 44 -4.49 7.84 4.76
N VAL A 45 -5.39 8.81 4.62
CA VAL A 45 -5.69 9.48 3.35
C VAL A 45 -4.45 10.20 2.80
N GLU A 46 -3.72 10.88 3.67
CA GLU A 46 -2.51 11.61 3.30
C GLU A 46 -1.40 10.67 2.81
N VAL A 47 -1.19 9.54 3.49
CA VAL A 47 -0.23 8.50 3.04
C VAL A 47 -0.64 7.90 1.70
N ALA A 48 -1.94 7.69 1.45
CA ALA A 48 -2.42 7.18 0.17
C ALA A 48 -2.12 8.17 -0.98
N PHE A 49 -2.40 9.46 -0.80
CA PHE A 49 -2.05 10.49 -1.78
C PHE A 49 -0.55 10.60 -1.99
N PHE A 50 0.24 10.51 -0.90
CA PHE A 50 1.69 10.53 -0.96
C PHE A 50 2.24 9.34 -1.77
N LEU A 51 1.72 8.13 -1.56
CA LEU A 51 2.10 6.95 -2.33
C LEU A 51 1.78 7.09 -3.82
N VAL A 52 0.59 7.59 -4.16
CA VAL A 52 0.22 7.86 -5.57
C VAL A 52 1.17 8.90 -6.18
N GLY A 53 1.48 9.96 -5.44
CA GLY A 53 2.44 10.99 -5.86
C GLY A 53 3.85 10.42 -6.11
N ILE A 54 4.35 9.57 -5.20
CA ILE A 54 5.63 8.87 -5.37
C ILE A 54 5.62 7.99 -6.62
N ILE A 55 4.56 7.21 -6.82
CA ILE A 55 4.45 6.32 -7.99
C ILE A 55 4.45 7.14 -9.28
N MET A 56 3.70 8.23 -9.34
CA MET A 56 3.69 9.14 -10.50
C MET A 56 5.06 9.76 -10.75
N LEU A 57 5.74 10.22 -9.70
CA LEU A 57 7.09 10.78 -9.81
C LEU A 57 8.10 9.75 -10.30
N ALA A 58 8.03 8.52 -9.78
CA ALA A 58 8.87 7.41 -10.21
C ALA A 58 8.63 7.07 -11.69
N ARG A 59 7.37 7.07 -12.15
CA ARG A 59 7.04 6.86 -13.57
C ARG A 59 7.57 7.98 -14.46
N LYS A 60 7.51 9.24 -14.01
CA LYS A 60 8.01 10.40 -14.77
C LYS A 60 9.53 10.31 -14.98
N ARG A 61 10.29 9.94 -13.96
CA ARG A 61 11.75 9.77 -14.07
C ARG A 61 12.15 8.68 -15.07
N GLN A 62 11.37 7.60 -15.16
CA GLN A 62 11.63 6.53 -16.12
C GLN A 62 11.40 6.96 -17.57
N PHE A 63 10.50 7.92 -17.81
CA PHE A 63 10.25 8.45 -19.15
C PHE A 63 11.39 9.35 -19.63
N GLU A 64 11.95 10.17 -18.75
CA GLU A 64 13.05 11.09 -19.08
C GLU A 64 14.34 10.33 -19.45
N VAL A 65 14.61 9.21 -18.75
CA VAL A 65 15.77 8.35 -19.05
C VAL A 65 15.58 7.58 -20.37
N ALA A 66 14.35 7.18 -20.72
CA ALA A 66 14.07 6.49 -21.98
C ALA A 66 14.19 7.41 -23.21
N GLU A 67 13.87 8.70 -23.06
CA GLU A 67 14.01 9.69 -24.14
C GLU A 67 15.49 9.98 -24.46
N GLU A 68 16.35 10.00 -23.44
CA GLU A 68 17.79 10.22 -23.59
C GLU A 68 18.49 9.03 -24.25
N ASP A 69 18.10 7.79 -23.91
CA ASP A 69 18.62 6.56 -24.51
C ASP A 69 18.29 6.48 -26.01
N HIS A 70 17.05 6.76 -26.39
CA HIS A 70 16.62 6.79 -27.80
C HIS A 70 17.39 7.83 -28.63
N ARG A 71 17.72 9.00 -28.04
CA ARG A 71 18.53 10.02 -28.72
C ARG A 71 19.97 9.55 -28.94
N ASN A 72 20.56 8.91 -27.93
CA ASN A 72 21.95 8.45 -28.01
C ASN A 72 22.09 7.30 -29.02
N THR A 73 21.19 6.31 -28.99
CA THR A 73 21.19 5.21 -29.98
C THR A 73 20.97 5.71 -31.41
N ALA A 74 20.13 6.74 -31.60
CA ALA A 74 19.95 7.34 -32.93
C ALA A 74 21.24 7.99 -33.43
N THR A 75 21.96 8.70 -32.56
CA THR A 75 23.22 9.38 -32.91
C THR A 75 24.32 8.38 -33.26
N GLU A 76 24.45 7.30 -32.49
CA GLU A 76 25.41 6.22 -32.76
C GLU A 76 25.12 5.49 -34.09
N HIS A 77 23.85 5.28 -34.43
CA HIS A 77 23.45 4.69 -35.72
C HIS A 77 23.79 5.58 -36.92
N PHE A 78 23.75 6.91 -36.77
CA PHE A 78 24.18 7.85 -37.80
C PHE A 78 25.71 7.86 -37.95
N GLU A 79 26.47 7.80 -36.86
CA GLU A 79 27.93 7.73 -36.91
C GLU A 79 28.44 6.43 -37.56
N GLN A 80 27.87 5.26 -37.22
CA GLN A 80 28.24 3.99 -37.86
C GLN A 80 27.90 3.95 -39.35
N LYS A 81 26.78 4.56 -39.77
CA LYS A 81 26.40 4.65 -41.18
C LYS A 81 27.32 5.58 -41.97
N SER A 82 27.89 6.60 -41.34
CA SER A 82 28.87 7.49 -41.96
C SER A 82 30.24 6.83 -42.08
N MET A 83 30.68 6.08 -41.06
CA MET A 83 31.94 5.32 -41.09
C MET A 83 31.92 4.12 -42.06
N GLY A 84 30.77 3.47 -42.24
CA GLY A 84 30.60 2.38 -43.21
C GLY A 84 30.48 2.82 -44.68
N ALA A 85 30.38 4.14 -44.94
CA ALA A 85 30.39 4.69 -46.29
C ALA A 85 31.83 4.89 -46.82
N ASP A 86 32.80 5.10 -45.93
CA ASP A 86 34.20 5.34 -46.30
C ASP A 86 34.97 4.06 -46.68
N ASP A 87 34.54 2.89 -46.19
CA ASP A 87 35.18 1.59 -46.46
C ASP A 87 34.87 1.01 -47.86
N LYS A 88 33.82 1.47 -48.54
CA LYS A 88 33.40 0.93 -49.85
C LYS A 88 33.99 1.64 -51.07
N THR A 89 34.90 2.59 -50.87
CA THR A 89 35.53 3.37 -51.95
C THR A 89 36.99 2.99 -52.23
N SER A 90 37.55 2.01 -51.51
CA SER A 90 38.88 1.45 -51.80
C SER A 90 38.76 0.05 -52.42
N THR A 91 38.41 -0.01 -53.71
CA THR A 91 38.76 -1.13 -54.59
C THR A 91 39.16 -0.57 -55.94
#